data_AF-A0AAW1XNF1-F1
#
_entry.id   AF-A0AAW1XNF1-F1
#
_cell.length_a   1.000
_cell.length_b   1.000
_cell.length_c   1.000
_cell.angle_alpha   90.00
_cell.angle_beta   90.00
_cell.angle_gamma   90.00
#
_symmetry.space_group_name_H-M   'P 1'
#
loop_
_entity.id
_entity.type
_entity.pdbx_description
1 polymer ?
#
loop_
_entity_poly.entity_id
_entity_poly.type
_entity_poly.pdbx_seq_one_letter_code
_entity_poly.pdbx_strand_id
1 'polypeptide(L)'
;MSSSISSGAVFDSHYYQNLLRVRGILFSDQQLMANERTARVVAAYASDDGSAFRMDFARAMTKMSGLSVLTGSQGQVRLDCSLPVNSY
;
A
#
# COMPACT_ATOMS: atom_id res chain seq x y z
N MET A 1 -25.22 -13.00 11.32
CA MET A 1 -24.90 -12.37 10.02
C MET A 1 -24.59 -10.91 10.25
N SER A 2 -23.39 -10.59 10.76
CA SER A 2 -22.95 -9.19 10.87
C SER A 2 -22.16 -8.87 9.61
N SER A 3 -22.83 -8.24 8.65
CA SER A 3 -22.18 -7.54 7.56
C SER A 3 -21.58 -6.25 8.14
N SER A 4 -20.40 -6.37 8.74
CA SER A 4 -19.56 -5.23 9.08
C SER A 4 -19.20 -4.55 7.76
N ILE A 5 -19.87 -3.44 7.47
CA ILE A 5 -19.34 -2.42 6.59
C ILE A 5 -17.94 -2.12 7.11
N SER A 6 -16.89 -2.35 6.30
CA SER A 6 -15.54 -1.91 6.64
C SER A 6 -15.64 -0.43 6.97
N SER A 7 -15.26 -0.05 8.19
CA SER A 7 -15.32 1.34 8.67
C SER A 7 -14.36 2.28 7.92
N GLY A 8 -13.68 1.78 6.88
CA GLY A 8 -12.62 2.48 6.14
C GLY A 8 -11.33 2.66 6.95
N ALA A 9 -11.34 2.32 8.24
CA ALA A 9 -10.24 2.58 9.17
C ALA A 9 -9.33 1.36 9.40
N VAL A 10 -9.72 0.17 8.94
CA VAL A 10 -8.94 -1.06 9.13
C VAL A 10 -8.04 -1.31 7.93
N PHE A 11 -6.78 -1.61 8.20
CA PHE A 11 -5.82 -2.05 7.19
C PHE A 11 -5.87 -3.57 7.05
N ASP A 12 -6.62 -4.06 6.07
CA ASP A 12 -6.89 -5.49 5.87
C ASP A 12 -6.90 -5.90 4.39
N SER A 13 -7.17 -7.18 4.13
CA SER A 13 -7.26 -7.75 2.77
C SER A 13 -8.60 -7.47 2.08
N HIS A 14 -9.53 -6.73 2.70
CA HIS A 14 -10.83 -6.42 2.10
C HIS A 14 -10.69 -5.59 0.82
N TYR A 15 -9.62 -4.79 0.71
CA TYR A 15 -9.24 -4.12 -0.54
C TYR A 15 -9.18 -5.12 -1.70
N TYR A 16 -8.46 -6.24 -1.55
CA TYR A 16 -8.31 -7.25 -2.59
C TYR A 16 -9.60 -8.06 -2.82
N GLN A 17 -10.36 -8.34 -1.76
CA GLN A 17 -11.67 -9.00 -1.86
C GLN A 17 -12.67 -8.17 -2.69
N ASN A 18 -12.60 -6.84 -2.59
CA ASN A 18 -13.41 -5.95 -3.41
C ASN A 18 -13.04 -6.01 -4.89
N LEU A 19 -11.76 -6.14 -5.24
CA LEU A 19 -11.32 -6.25 -6.63
C LEU A 19 -11.85 -7.51 -7.31
N LEU A 20 -11.90 -8.64 -6.57
CA LEU A 20 -12.52 -9.88 -7.04
C LEU A 20 -14.02 -9.73 -7.33
N ARG A 21 -14.69 -8.79 -6.66
CA ARG A 21 -16.13 -8.49 -6.83
C ARG A 21 -16.41 -7.34 -7.80
N VAL A 22 -15.39 -6.87 -8.53
CA VAL A 22 -15.47 -5.71 -9.42
C VAL A 22 -15.93 -4.44 -8.68
N ARG A 23 -15.42 -4.25 -7.45
CA ARG A 23 -15.72 -3.12 -6.58
C ARG A 23 -14.50 -2.26 -6.27
N GLY A 24 -13.51 -2.23 -7.18
CA GLY A 24 -12.42 -1.25 -7.12
C GLY A 24 -12.96 0.17 -7.26
N ILE A 25 -12.50 1.10 -6.42
CA ILE A 25 -12.96 2.50 -6.44
C ILE A 25 -12.28 3.25 -7.58
N LEU A 26 -10.96 3.14 -7.69
CA LEU A 26 -10.21 3.76 -8.76
C LEU A 26 -10.10 2.80 -9.95
N PHE A 27 -10.08 3.36 -11.16
CA PHE A 27 -9.80 2.59 -12.36
C PHE A 27 -8.49 1.79 -12.22
N SER A 28 -7.43 2.42 -11.71
CA SER A 28 -6.13 1.77 -11.47
C SER A 28 -6.21 0.57 -10.54
N ASP A 29 -7.11 0.57 -9.56
CA ASP A 29 -7.29 -0.56 -8.64
C ASP A 29 -7.90 -1.75 -9.39
N GLN A 30 -8.97 -1.51 -10.15
CA GLN A 30 -9.65 -2.58 -10.88
C GLN A 30 -8.78 -3.15 -11.99
N GLN A 31 -7.85 -2.36 -12.55
CA GLN A 31 -6.88 -2.83 -13.54
C GLN A 31 -5.90 -3.88 -13.01
N LEU A 32 -5.75 -4.04 -11.68
CA LEU A 32 -4.97 -5.16 -11.13
C LEU A 32 -5.54 -6.53 -11.53
N MET A 33 -6.82 -6.61 -11.88
CA MET A 33 -7.47 -7.83 -12.37
C MET A 33 -7.34 -8.04 -13.89
N ALA A 34 -6.85 -7.05 -14.64
CA ALA A 34 -6.80 -7.09 -16.10
C ALA A 34 -5.66 -7.95 -16.66
N ASN A 35 -4.61 -8.19 -15.87
CA ASN A 35 -3.48 -9.04 -16.22
C ASN A 35 -3.44 -10.28 -15.32
N GLU A 36 -3.22 -11.46 -15.89
CA GLU A 36 -3.21 -12.71 -15.12
C GLU A 36 -2.20 -12.71 -13.96
N ARG A 37 -1.02 -12.10 -14.14
CA ARG A 37 0.02 -12.09 -13.10
C ARG A 37 -0.44 -11.32 -11.87
N THR A 38 -1.01 -10.14 -12.07
CA THR A 38 -1.51 -9.31 -10.97
C THR A 38 -2.81 -9.88 -10.40
N ALA A 39 -3.68 -10.46 -11.23
CA ALA A 39 -4.90 -11.11 -10.78
C ALA A 39 -4.62 -12.30 -9.83
N ARG A 40 -3.57 -13.09 -10.10
CA ARG A 40 -3.14 -14.18 -9.19
C ARG A 40 -2.68 -13.65 -7.83
N VAL A 41 -1.97 -12.52 -7.80
CA VAL A 41 -1.55 -11.87 -6.54
C VAL A 41 -2.76 -11.34 -5.77
N VAL A 42 -3.70 -10.69 -6.46
CA VAL A 42 -4.97 -10.23 -5.85
C VAL A 42 -5.74 -11.40 -5.24
N ALA A 43 -5.86 -12.52 -5.96
CA ALA A 43 -6.53 -13.72 -5.45
C ALA A 43 -5.81 -14.29 -4.22
N ALA A 44 -4.48 -14.35 -4.21
CA ALA A 44 -3.71 -14.81 -3.07
C ALA A 44 -3.94 -13.93 -1.84
N TYR A 45 -3.82 -12.61 -1.98
CA TYR A 45 -4.04 -11.67 -0.87
C TYR A 45 -5.49 -11.63 -0.37
N ALA A 46 -6.47 -11.97 -1.21
CA ALA A 46 -7.87 -12.05 -0.82
C ALA A 46 -8.24 -13.39 -0.14
N SER A 47 -7.38 -14.41 -0.23
CA SER A 47 -7.70 -15.80 0.15
C SER A 47 -7.41 -16.17 1.61
N ASP A 48 -6.58 -15.40 2.31
CA ASP A 48 -6.17 -15.68 3.69
C ASP A 48 -6.69 -14.61 4.68
N ASP A 49 -6.25 -14.70 5.94
CA ASP A 49 -6.53 -13.74 7.01
C ASP A 49 -5.78 -12.39 6.86
N GLY A 50 -5.29 -12.10 5.66
CA GLY A 50 -4.48 -10.96 5.29
C GLY A 50 -3.00 -11.09 5.64
N SER A 51 -2.53 -12.25 6.12
CA SER A 51 -1.13 -12.44 6.51
C SER A 51 -0.17 -12.34 5.32
N ALA A 52 -0.46 -12.96 4.18
CA ALA A 52 0.35 -12.85 2.97
C ALA A 52 0.46 -11.39 2.50
N PHE A 53 -0.68 -10.68 2.48
CA PHE A 53 -0.70 -9.26 2.15
C PHE A 53 0.18 -8.44 3.09
N ARG A 54 -0.01 -8.56 4.41
CA ARG A 54 0.76 -7.77 5.39
C ARG A 54 2.26 -8.03 5.31
N MET A 55 2.66 -9.29 5.12
CA MET A 55 4.07 -9.66 4.96
C MET A 55 4.68 -9.02 3.71
N ASP A 56 4.01 -9.10 2.58
CA ASP A 56 4.50 -8.56 1.31
C ASP A 56 4.47 -7.04 1.31
N PHE A 57 3.43 -6.44 1.90
CA PHE A 57 3.31 -5.00 2.09
C PHE A 57 4.49 -4.45 2.89
N ALA A 58 4.85 -5.07 4.00
CA ALA A 58 6.02 -4.66 4.79
C ALA A 58 7.31 -4.67 3.95
N ARG A 59 7.54 -5.75 3.18
CA ARG A 59 8.72 -5.84 2.29
C ARG A 59 8.70 -4.79 1.19
N ALA A 60 7.54 -4.53 0.59
CA ALA A 60 7.38 -3.53 -0.46
C ALA A 60 7.63 -2.12 0.08
N MET A 61 7.11 -1.78 1.26
CA MET A 61 7.30 -0.48 1.91
C MET A 61 8.77 -0.25 2.31
N THR A 62 9.47 -1.26 2.83
CA THR A 62 10.92 -1.18 3.10
C THR A 62 11.73 -0.98 1.82
N LYS A 63 11.37 -1.65 0.73
CA LYS A 63 12.03 -1.44 -0.56
C LYS A 63 11.77 -0.04 -1.09
N MET A 64 10.53 0.44 -0.99
CA MET A 64 10.14 1.77 -1.44
C MET A 64 10.82 2.89 -0.64
N SER A 65 10.99 2.71 0.68
CA SER A 65 11.67 3.69 1.53
C SER A 65 13.15 3.87 1.20
N GLY A 66 13.76 2.96 0.43
CA GLY A 66 15.15 3.05 -0.01
C GLY A 66 15.34 3.79 -1.34
N LEU A 67 14.27 4.25 -2.01
CA LEU A 67 14.39 4.92 -3.30
C LEU A 67 14.95 6.33 -3.14
N SER A 68 16.07 6.61 -3.81
CA SER A 68 16.67 7.96 -3.96
C SER A 68 16.88 8.72 -2.64
N VAL A 69 17.21 8.01 -1.56
CA VAL A 69 17.45 8.61 -0.25
C VAL A 69 18.77 9.38 -0.20
N LEU A 70 18.79 10.47 0.58
CA LEU A 70 20.00 11.22 0.89
C LEU A 70 20.68 10.56 2.10
N THR A 71 21.97 10.24 1.97
CA THR A 71 22.74 9.53 3.00
C THR A 71 24.05 10.24 3.34
N GLY A 72 24.63 9.95 4.51
CA GLY A 72 25.87 10.57 4.95
C GLY A 72 25.74 12.09 5.07
N SER A 73 26.57 12.82 4.32
CA SER A 73 26.54 14.29 4.26
C SER A 73 25.60 14.85 3.19
N GLN A 74 24.83 14.02 2.49
CA GLN A 74 23.84 14.48 1.53
C GLN A 74 22.59 15.03 2.26
N GLY A 75 22.15 16.23 1.89
CA GLY A 75 20.95 16.84 2.45
C GLY A 75 21.16 17.52 3.81
N GLN A 76 20.10 17.58 4.61
CA GLN A 76 20.08 18.25 5.92
C GLN A 76 19.06 17.58 6.86
N VAL A 77 19.32 17.61 8.16
CA VAL A 77 18.33 17.27 9.19
C VAL A 77 17.54 18.53 9.51
N ARG A 78 16.27 18.58 9.10
CA ARG A 78 15.42 19.76 9.30
C ARG A 78 14.86 19.81 10.72
N LEU A 79 14.90 20.99 11.33
CA LEU A 79 14.24 21.28 12.61
C LEU A 79 12.73 21.54 12.43
N ASP A 80 12.38 22.13 11.29
CA ASP A 80 11.00 22.27 10.81
C ASP A 80 10.90 21.56 9.45
N CYS A 81 10.06 20.53 9.35
CA CYS A 81 9.83 19.77 8.11
C CYS A 81 9.33 20.63 6.94
N SER A 82 8.83 21.84 7.20
CA SER A 82 8.31 22.76 6.19
C SER A 82 9.39 23.67 5.61
N LEU A 83 10.55 23.82 6.29
CA LEU A 83 11.60 24.78 5.92
C LEU A 83 12.97 24.11 5.74
N PRO A 84 13.74 24.49 4.70
CA PRO A 84 15.17 24.26 4.71
C PRO A 84 15.85 24.90 5.93
N VAL A 85 16.96 24.33 6.39
CA VAL A 85 17.69 24.83 7.57
C VAL A 85 18.17 26.28 7.39
N ASN A 86 18.42 26.71 6.14
CA ASN A 86 18.92 28.04 5.80
C ASN A 86 17.84 28.99 5.25
N SER A 87 16.57 28.76 5.58
CA SER A 87 15.47 29.65 5.16
C SER A 87 15.40 30.83 6.12
N TYR A 88 15.75 32.03 5.65
CA TYR A 88 15.57 33.29 6.36
C TYR A 88 14.21 33.91 6.07
#